data_AF-A0A0Q6KIE1-F1
#
_entry.id   AF-A0A0Q6KIE1-F1
#
_cell.length_a   1.000
_cell.length_b   1.000
_cell.length_c   1.000
_cell.angle_alpha   90.00
_cell.angle_beta   90.00
_cell.angle_gamma   90.00
#
_symmetry.space_group_name_H-M   'P 1'
#
loop_
_entity.id
_entity.type
_entity.pdbx_description
1 polymer ?
#
loop_
_entity_poly.entity_id
_entity_poly.type
_entity_poly.pdbx_seq_one_letter_code
_entity_poly.pdbx_strand_id
1 'polypeptide(L)'
;MYSLRGTWMRGGTSKCWLFSSVDVEPLIEQAGSLDEILVSAFGSGDPRQLDGVGGGSSTTSKAAIVSRSSEDGIDVDYLFAQVAIGDRKVEWGSNCGNCATAIGLYALQQGLVAIDPVTTIVRLRNRNTGAVLLTEIDTPGGVVPSEGSAQVAGTSALGVPVGLTFIDLGADRTRLLPTGSVEDTVELHGSQYRGTMVVAGAPAALFDASDLGMTGAGSNTELMERVPLLVELRRATALLMGLSRPEDAITHAVPKVGIIAPPVDYRLEDGTLVTAGEYDVCVRMLSMMAPHPSIGLTSAVAVAAAATVRGGVVDRVVDGAATSTLRLGTPAGVLAVDVDIDADGNLTSVTLHRAARRIATAELFVSAAATALSIG
;
A
#
# COMPACT_ATOMS: atom_id res chain seq x y z
N MET A 1 1.35 1.35 -32.65
CA MET A 1 0.66 2.06 -31.56
C MET A 1 -0.73 1.50 -31.46
N TYR A 2 -1.24 1.27 -30.25
CA TYR A 2 -2.61 0.82 -29.99
C TYR A 2 -3.24 1.70 -28.91
N SER A 3 -4.56 1.65 -28.84
CA SER A 3 -5.33 2.43 -27.87
C SER A 3 -5.63 1.58 -26.63
N LEU A 4 -5.40 2.16 -25.46
CA LEU A 4 -5.72 1.57 -24.17
C LEU A 4 -6.61 2.52 -23.37
N ARG A 5 -7.84 2.11 -23.09
CA ARG A 5 -8.76 2.89 -22.26
C ARG A 5 -8.42 2.72 -20.78
N GLY A 6 -8.28 3.84 -20.07
CA GLY A 6 -7.98 3.85 -18.64
C GLY A 6 -8.79 4.88 -17.86
N THR A 7 -8.99 4.63 -16.56
CA THR A 7 -9.54 5.61 -15.62
C THR A 7 -8.49 5.99 -14.61
N TRP A 8 -8.18 7.28 -14.53
CA TRP A 8 -7.24 7.81 -13.54
C TRP A 8 -7.99 8.17 -12.27
N MET A 9 -7.62 7.52 -11.17
CA MET A 9 -8.24 7.70 -9.87
C MET A 9 -7.22 8.15 -8.84
N ARG A 10 -7.63 9.02 -7.93
CA ARG A 10 -6.98 9.16 -6.63
C ARG A 10 -7.62 8.18 -5.66
N GLY A 11 -6.82 7.45 -4.92
CA GLY A 11 -7.26 6.64 -3.77
C GLY A 11 -6.33 6.91 -2.60
N GLY A 12 -6.87 7.49 -1.53
CA GLY A 12 -6.05 8.05 -0.46
C GLY A 12 -4.99 9.01 -0.99
N THR A 13 -3.74 8.75 -0.62
CA THR A 13 -2.56 9.56 -0.98
C THR A 13 -1.82 9.07 -2.24
N SER A 14 -2.46 8.25 -3.07
CA SER A 14 -1.87 7.77 -4.33
C SER A 14 -2.78 8.02 -5.54
N LYS A 15 -2.17 8.09 -6.71
CA LYS A 15 -2.87 8.10 -8.01
C LYS A 15 -2.63 6.78 -8.71
N CYS A 16 -3.71 6.14 -9.17
CA CYS A 16 -3.67 4.84 -9.82
C CYS A 16 -4.42 4.92 -11.16
N TRP A 17 -3.84 4.34 -12.19
CA TRP A 17 -4.56 4.08 -13.44
C TRP A 17 -5.26 2.72 -13.34
N LEU A 18 -6.58 2.73 -13.50
CA LEU A 18 -7.41 1.54 -13.47
C LEU A 18 -7.83 1.19 -14.89
N PHE A 19 -7.59 -0.06 -15.26
CA PHE A 19 -7.90 -0.59 -16.58
C PHE A 19 -8.87 -1.76 -16.44
N SER A 20 -9.89 -1.81 -17.30
CA SER A 20 -10.77 -2.98 -17.39
C SER A 20 -10.00 -4.13 -18.01
N SER A 21 -10.13 -5.34 -17.47
CA SER A 21 -9.49 -6.52 -18.07
C SER A 21 -10.01 -6.76 -19.50
N VAL A 22 -11.28 -6.47 -19.77
CA VAL A 22 -11.90 -6.56 -21.10
C VAL A 22 -11.23 -5.63 -22.12
N ASP A 23 -10.73 -4.47 -21.67
CA ASP A 23 -10.05 -3.51 -22.55
C ASP A 23 -8.57 -3.88 -22.75
N VAL A 24 -7.94 -4.53 -21.76
CA VAL A 24 -6.51 -4.83 -21.74
C VAL A 24 -6.17 -6.19 -22.37
N GLU A 25 -6.94 -7.23 -22.07
CA GLU A 25 -6.69 -8.61 -22.50
C GLU A 25 -6.51 -8.74 -24.03
N PRO A 26 -7.34 -8.11 -24.88
CA PRO A 26 -7.17 -8.19 -26.34
C PRO A 26 -5.86 -7.59 -26.86
N LEU A 27 -5.20 -6.74 -26.06
CA LEU A 27 -3.96 -6.05 -26.46
C LEU A 27 -2.70 -6.85 -26.12
N ILE A 28 -2.82 -7.88 -25.26
CA ILE A 28 -1.65 -8.63 -24.74
C ILE A 28 -0.90 -9.33 -25.87
N GLU A 29 -1.60 -9.95 -26.82
CA GLU A 29 -0.96 -10.64 -27.95
C GLU A 29 -0.15 -9.68 -28.81
N GLN A 30 -0.71 -8.49 -29.12
CA GLN A 30 -0.03 -7.47 -29.91
C GLN A 30 1.15 -6.84 -29.17
N ALA A 31 1.03 -6.64 -27.86
CA ALA A 31 2.08 -6.03 -27.04
C ALA A 31 3.16 -7.02 -26.57
N GLY A 32 2.89 -8.32 -26.67
CA GLY A 32 3.73 -9.41 -26.17
C GLY A 32 3.49 -9.78 -24.71
N SER A 33 3.17 -8.81 -23.86
CA SER A 33 2.79 -9.06 -22.46
C SER A 33 2.05 -7.86 -21.85
N LEU A 34 1.41 -8.10 -20.70
CA LEU A 34 0.85 -7.03 -19.87
C LEU A 34 1.94 -6.07 -19.35
N ASP A 35 3.13 -6.58 -19.06
CA ASP A 35 4.27 -5.78 -18.61
C ASP A 35 4.66 -4.76 -19.66
N GLU A 36 4.78 -5.16 -20.93
CA GLU A 36 5.13 -4.25 -22.03
C GLU A 36 4.06 -3.18 -22.27
N ILE A 37 2.77 -3.53 -22.11
CA ILE A 37 1.68 -2.54 -22.14
C ILE A 37 1.91 -1.46 -21.08
N LEU A 38 2.11 -1.88 -19.83
CA LEU A 38 2.23 -0.96 -18.70
C LEU A 38 3.54 -0.17 -18.73
N VAL A 39 4.66 -0.81 -19.09
CA VAL A 39 5.97 -0.16 -19.25
C VAL A 39 5.87 0.95 -20.28
N SER A 40 5.27 0.69 -21.45
CA SER A 40 5.09 1.71 -22.47
C SER A 40 4.07 2.78 -22.06
N ALA A 41 2.92 2.40 -21.49
CA ALA A 41 1.89 3.36 -21.12
C ALA A 41 2.37 4.36 -20.07
N PHE A 42 3.23 3.92 -19.14
CA PHE A 42 3.74 4.75 -18.05
C PHE A 42 5.04 5.50 -18.37
N GLY A 43 5.64 5.30 -19.56
CA GLY A 43 6.95 5.90 -19.85
C GLY A 43 8.06 5.36 -18.94
N SER A 44 7.95 4.09 -18.55
CA SER A 44 8.89 3.41 -17.66
C SER A 44 10.26 3.24 -18.34
N GLY A 45 11.34 3.44 -17.58
CA GLY A 45 12.71 3.60 -18.08
C GLY A 45 13.19 5.05 -18.15
N ASP A 46 12.31 6.03 -17.92
CA ASP A 46 12.63 7.45 -17.77
C ASP A 46 12.33 7.89 -16.31
N PRO A 47 13.32 8.40 -15.55
CA PRO A 47 13.09 8.95 -14.20
C PRO A 47 11.99 10.02 -14.12
N ARG A 48 11.71 10.71 -15.23
CA ARG A 48 10.64 11.71 -15.32
C ARG A 48 9.33 11.16 -15.86
N GLN A 49 9.35 9.98 -16.48
CA GLN A 49 8.20 9.35 -17.16
C GLN A 49 7.54 10.28 -18.20
N LEU A 50 8.32 11.06 -18.96
CA LEU A 50 7.79 12.11 -19.83
C LEU A 50 6.93 11.60 -20.98
N ASP A 51 7.23 10.40 -21.49
CA ASP A 51 6.54 9.80 -22.65
C ASP A 51 5.43 8.82 -22.22
N GLY A 52 4.82 9.07 -21.06
CA GLY A 52 3.73 8.24 -20.57
C GLY A 52 2.93 8.87 -19.44
N VAL A 53 2.01 8.09 -18.87
CA VAL A 53 1.07 8.57 -17.84
C VAL A 53 1.60 8.46 -16.41
N GLY A 54 2.83 7.96 -16.24
CA GLY A 54 3.49 7.88 -14.95
C GLY A 54 3.85 9.27 -14.42
N GLY A 55 3.74 9.47 -13.10
CA GLY A 55 3.99 10.77 -12.49
C GLY A 55 5.39 11.00 -11.92
N GLY A 56 6.38 10.16 -12.25
CA GLY A 56 7.76 10.31 -11.76
C GLY A 56 7.97 9.98 -10.29
N SER A 57 7.01 9.31 -9.63
CA SER A 57 7.11 8.93 -8.22
C SER A 57 6.40 7.60 -7.92
N SER A 58 6.77 6.94 -6.82
CA SER A 58 6.19 5.64 -6.45
C SER A 58 4.68 5.70 -6.16
N THR A 59 4.17 6.86 -5.71
CA THR A 59 2.74 7.09 -5.42
C THR A 59 1.92 7.47 -6.65
N THR A 60 2.58 7.71 -7.80
CA THR A 60 1.95 8.14 -9.05
C THR A 60 2.31 7.27 -10.26
N SER A 61 3.05 6.18 -10.05
CA SER A 61 3.39 5.17 -11.07
C SER A 61 2.77 3.82 -10.70
N LYS A 62 1.43 3.79 -10.63
CA LYS A 62 0.64 2.64 -10.17
C LYS A 62 -0.47 2.32 -11.16
N ALA A 63 -0.64 1.04 -11.47
CA ALA A 63 -1.72 0.52 -12.29
C ALA A 63 -2.52 -0.54 -11.53
N ALA A 64 -3.78 -0.75 -11.92
CA ALA A 64 -4.50 -1.97 -11.61
C ALA A 64 -5.37 -2.42 -12.77
N ILE A 65 -5.39 -3.74 -12.99
CA ILE A 65 -6.28 -4.38 -13.96
C ILE A 65 -7.45 -4.95 -13.18
N VAL A 66 -8.67 -4.54 -13.52
CA VAL A 66 -9.88 -4.80 -12.74
C VAL A 66 -10.86 -5.61 -13.57
N SER A 67 -11.42 -6.66 -12.99
CA SER A 67 -12.44 -7.50 -13.62
C SER A 67 -13.53 -7.87 -12.63
N ARG A 68 -14.73 -8.22 -13.13
CA ARG A 68 -15.68 -8.97 -12.30
C ARG A 68 -15.04 -10.29 -11.88
N SER A 69 -15.26 -10.71 -10.64
CA SER A 69 -14.77 -12.02 -10.20
C SER A 69 -15.71 -13.12 -10.68
N SER A 70 -15.14 -14.33 -10.82
CA SER A 70 -15.89 -15.57 -10.98
C SER A 70 -15.91 -16.41 -9.69
N GLU A 71 -15.25 -15.93 -8.63
CA GLU A 71 -15.22 -16.60 -7.34
C GLU A 71 -16.48 -16.27 -6.53
N ASP A 72 -17.12 -17.30 -5.98
CA ASP A 72 -18.27 -17.11 -5.10
C ASP A 72 -17.89 -16.22 -3.90
N GLY A 73 -18.73 -15.20 -3.64
CA GLY A 73 -18.51 -14.27 -2.54
C GLY A 73 -17.45 -13.19 -2.80
N ILE A 74 -16.89 -13.10 -4.00
CA ILE A 74 -16.04 -11.97 -4.43
C ILE A 74 -16.75 -11.23 -5.56
N ASP A 75 -16.81 -9.90 -5.48
CA ASP A 75 -17.44 -9.09 -6.52
C ASP A 75 -16.45 -8.75 -7.64
N VAL A 76 -15.23 -8.39 -7.25
CA VAL A 76 -14.21 -7.86 -8.16
C VAL A 76 -12.85 -8.48 -7.89
N ASP A 77 -12.22 -8.95 -8.96
CA ASP A 77 -10.82 -9.34 -8.97
C ASP A 77 -9.96 -8.17 -9.47
N TYR A 78 -8.77 -8.01 -8.91
CA TYR A 78 -7.80 -7.08 -9.46
C TYR A 78 -6.34 -7.54 -9.35
N LEU A 79 -5.56 -7.17 -10.35
CA LEU A 79 -4.09 -7.21 -10.31
C LEU A 79 -3.59 -5.80 -10.06
N PHE A 80 -2.78 -5.61 -9.02
CA PHE A 80 -2.04 -4.39 -8.77
C PHE A 80 -0.64 -4.48 -9.40
N ALA A 81 -0.24 -3.42 -10.09
CA ALA A 81 1.08 -3.26 -10.66
C ALA A 81 1.74 -1.98 -10.12
N GLN A 82 2.91 -2.16 -9.51
CA GLN A 82 3.83 -1.05 -9.27
C GLN A 82 4.77 -0.94 -10.49
N VAL A 83 4.55 0.07 -11.33
CA VAL A 83 5.38 0.28 -12.53
C VAL A 83 6.63 1.04 -12.13
N ALA A 84 7.81 0.49 -12.45
CA ALA A 84 9.08 1.11 -12.13
C ALA A 84 9.28 2.39 -12.95
N ILE A 85 10.00 3.36 -12.36
CA ILE A 85 10.19 4.69 -12.95
C ILE A 85 11.42 4.67 -13.86
N GLY A 86 12.61 4.49 -13.28
CA GLY A 86 13.88 4.49 -14.04
C GLY A 86 14.25 3.17 -14.71
N ASP A 87 13.58 2.07 -14.36
CA ASP A 87 13.79 0.75 -14.96
C ASP A 87 12.55 0.33 -15.73
N ARG A 88 12.72 -0.38 -16.85
CA ARG A 88 11.63 -0.95 -17.66
C ARG A 88 11.08 -2.24 -17.03
N LYS A 89 10.44 -2.14 -15.87
CA LYS A 89 9.92 -3.32 -15.13
C LYS A 89 8.57 -3.03 -14.47
N VAL A 90 7.76 -4.08 -14.31
CA VAL A 90 6.54 -4.06 -13.51
C VAL A 90 6.69 -5.01 -12.32
N GLU A 91 6.31 -4.55 -11.14
CA GLU A 91 6.31 -5.35 -9.92
C GLU A 91 4.88 -5.76 -9.57
N TRP A 92 4.68 -7.08 -9.46
CA TRP A 92 3.38 -7.72 -9.23
C TRP A 92 3.28 -8.47 -7.90
N GLY A 93 4.31 -8.48 -7.06
CA GLY A 93 4.37 -9.26 -5.83
C GLY A 93 3.73 -8.59 -4.62
N SER A 94 3.06 -7.44 -4.81
CA SER A 94 2.46 -6.68 -3.70
C SER A 94 1.02 -6.24 -3.98
N ASN A 95 0.38 -5.73 -2.93
CA ASN A 95 -0.91 -5.06 -2.99
C ASN A 95 -0.76 -3.58 -2.60
N CYS A 96 -1.72 -2.73 -2.98
CA CYS A 96 -1.78 -1.34 -2.60
C CYS A 96 -3.18 -0.95 -2.12
N GLY A 97 -3.36 -0.80 -0.80
CA GLY A 97 -4.66 -0.41 -0.23
C GLY A 97 -5.16 0.96 -0.71
N ASN A 98 -4.26 1.92 -1.00
CA ASN A 98 -4.64 3.18 -1.62
C ASN A 98 -5.32 2.96 -2.98
N CYS A 99 -4.77 2.11 -3.85
CA CYS A 99 -5.43 1.75 -5.10
C CYS A 99 -6.69 0.92 -4.86
N ALA A 100 -6.71 -0.01 -3.90
CA ALA A 100 -7.91 -0.78 -3.55
C ALA A 100 -9.09 0.14 -3.15
N THR A 101 -8.82 1.22 -2.42
CA THR A 101 -9.81 2.27 -2.11
C THR A 101 -10.42 2.85 -3.40
N ALA A 102 -9.59 3.17 -4.39
CA ALA A 102 -10.05 3.66 -5.69
C ALA A 102 -10.78 2.59 -6.51
N ILE A 103 -10.35 1.32 -6.43
CA ILE A 103 -10.95 0.20 -7.14
C ILE A 103 -12.38 -0.05 -6.66
N GLY A 104 -12.64 0.03 -5.35
CA GLY A 104 -14.00 -0.10 -4.81
C GLY A 104 -14.96 0.92 -5.41
N LEU A 105 -14.58 2.20 -5.39
CA LEU A 105 -15.37 3.27 -6.03
C LEU A 105 -15.49 3.09 -7.54
N TYR A 106 -14.40 2.71 -8.21
CA TYR A 106 -14.41 2.44 -9.65
C TYR A 106 -15.37 1.30 -10.01
N ALA A 107 -15.38 0.21 -9.25
CA ALA A 107 -16.26 -0.93 -9.47
C ALA A 107 -17.73 -0.53 -9.40
N LEU A 108 -18.10 0.27 -8.40
CA LEU A 108 -19.42 0.89 -8.28
C LEU A 108 -19.76 1.78 -9.48
N GLN A 109 -18.85 2.69 -9.85
CA GLN A 109 -19.05 3.65 -10.93
C GLN A 109 -19.10 3.01 -12.33
N GLN A 110 -18.49 1.84 -12.51
CA GLN A 110 -18.55 1.06 -13.75
C GLN A 110 -19.70 0.02 -13.74
N GLY A 111 -20.51 -0.04 -12.68
CA GLY A 111 -21.61 -1.00 -12.56
C GLY A 111 -21.13 -2.44 -12.52
N LEU A 112 -19.99 -2.72 -11.88
CA LEU A 112 -19.47 -4.08 -11.70
C LEU A 112 -20.18 -4.84 -10.57
N VAL A 113 -20.84 -4.11 -9.67
CA VAL A 113 -21.44 -4.63 -8.43
C VAL A 113 -22.89 -4.15 -8.34
N ALA A 114 -23.76 -4.93 -7.70
CA ALA A 114 -25.10 -4.49 -7.35
C ALA A 114 -25.05 -3.39 -6.28
N ILE A 115 -25.91 -2.38 -6.41
CA ILE A 115 -25.94 -1.22 -5.50
C ILE A 115 -26.92 -1.51 -4.37
N ASP A 116 -26.47 -1.34 -3.13
CA ASP A 116 -27.34 -1.28 -1.96
C ASP A 116 -27.89 0.16 -1.79
N PRO A 117 -29.18 0.35 -1.46
CA PRO A 117 -29.77 1.68 -1.39
C PRO A 117 -29.34 2.52 -0.17
N VAL A 118 -28.55 1.98 0.75
CA VAL A 118 -27.99 2.72 1.91
C VAL A 118 -26.48 2.81 1.77
N THR A 119 -25.81 1.66 1.78
CA THR A 119 -24.35 1.58 1.78
C THR A 119 -23.93 0.33 1.03
N THR A 120 -23.17 0.49 -0.05
CA THR A 120 -22.71 -0.65 -0.86
C THR A 120 -21.35 -1.13 -0.36
N ILE A 121 -21.29 -2.43 -0.06
CA ILE A 121 -20.04 -3.14 0.23
C ILE A 121 -19.57 -3.83 -1.04
N VAL A 122 -18.33 -3.56 -1.46
CA VAL A 122 -17.67 -4.26 -2.57
C VAL A 122 -16.59 -5.18 -2.01
N ARG A 123 -16.67 -6.47 -2.33
CA ARG A 123 -15.67 -7.48 -1.99
C ARG A 123 -14.64 -7.57 -3.10
N LEU A 124 -13.42 -7.16 -2.78
CA LEU A 124 -12.28 -7.15 -3.68
C LEU A 124 -11.35 -8.31 -3.36
N ARG A 125 -10.92 -9.07 -4.36
CA ARG A 125 -9.80 -10.00 -4.24
C ARG A 125 -8.60 -9.48 -5.04
N ASN A 126 -7.50 -9.29 -4.33
CA ASN A 126 -6.22 -9.01 -4.97
C ASN A 126 -5.62 -10.33 -5.48
N ARG A 127 -5.54 -10.48 -6.80
CA ARG A 127 -4.99 -11.71 -7.42
C ARG A 127 -3.48 -11.85 -7.27
N ASN A 128 -2.76 -10.78 -6.91
CA ASN A 128 -1.32 -10.86 -6.64
C ASN A 128 -1.02 -11.65 -5.37
N THR A 129 -1.77 -11.38 -4.30
CA THR A 129 -1.48 -11.90 -2.95
C THR A 129 -2.56 -12.83 -2.41
N GLY A 130 -3.72 -12.91 -3.06
CA GLY A 130 -4.91 -13.59 -2.55
C GLY A 130 -5.66 -12.82 -1.46
N ALA A 131 -5.21 -11.62 -1.09
CA ALA A 131 -5.86 -10.83 -0.05
C ALA A 131 -7.28 -10.43 -0.45
N VAL A 132 -8.22 -10.57 0.48
CA VAL A 132 -9.59 -10.10 0.34
C VAL A 132 -9.78 -8.82 1.13
N LEU A 133 -10.41 -7.83 0.51
CA LEU A 133 -10.69 -6.52 1.08
C LEU A 133 -12.17 -6.18 0.86
N LEU A 134 -12.72 -5.40 1.78
CA LEU A 134 -14.05 -4.83 1.65
C LEU A 134 -13.91 -3.33 1.48
N THR A 135 -14.66 -2.76 0.53
CA THR A 135 -14.86 -1.31 0.49
C THR A 135 -16.30 -0.98 0.82
N GLU A 136 -16.50 -0.07 1.76
CA GLU A 136 -17.81 0.44 2.16
C GLU A 136 -17.99 1.86 1.63
N ILE A 137 -19.05 2.09 0.86
CA ILE A 137 -19.34 3.36 0.19
C ILE A 137 -20.83 3.68 0.34
N ASP A 138 -21.14 4.85 0.89
CA ASP A 138 -22.52 5.31 1.04
C ASP A 138 -23.18 5.56 -0.32
N THR A 139 -24.36 4.97 -0.50
CA THR A 139 -25.15 5.01 -1.73
C THR A 139 -26.63 5.29 -1.42
N PRO A 140 -26.95 6.39 -0.70
CA PRO A 140 -28.31 6.67 -0.25
C PRO A 140 -29.28 6.78 -1.44
N GLY A 141 -30.38 6.05 -1.37
CA GLY A 141 -31.36 5.94 -2.45
C GLY A 141 -30.85 5.16 -3.68
N GLY A 142 -29.76 4.41 -3.54
CA GLY A 142 -29.13 3.65 -4.63
C GLY A 142 -28.30 4.53 -5.58
N VAL A 143 -27.95 5.74 -5.17
CA VAL A 143 -27.20 6.69 -6.00
C VAL A 143 -25.71 6.51 -5.77
N VAL A 144 -24.96 6.19 -6.83
CA VAL A 144 -23.49 6.07 -6.77
C VAL A 144 -22.87 7.47 -6.73
N PRO A 145 -22.05 7.80 -5.72
CA PRO A 145 -21.43 9.11 -5.62
C PRO A 145 -20.38 9.34 -6.73
N SER A 146 -20.45 10.51 -7.37
CA SER A 146 -19.40 11.01 -8.28
C SER A 146 -18.33 11.82 -7.55
N GLU A 147 -18.73 12.52 -6.49
CA GLU A 147 -17.92 13.40 -5.65
C GLU A 147 -18.27 13.17 -4.18
N GLY A 148 -17.45 13.70 -3.27
CA GLY A 148 -17.70 13.63 -1.84
C GLY A 148 -16.92 14.67 -1.05
N SER A 149 -17.12 14.66 0.26
CA SER A 149 -16.62 15.68 1.18
C SER A 149 -15.45 15.22 2.06
N ALA A 150 -14.98 13.98 1.92
CA ALA A 150 -13.88 13.47 2.73
C ALA A 150 -12.55 14.12 2.34
N GLN A 151 -11.87 14.67 3.33
CA GLN A 151 -10.52 15.20 3.19
C GLN A 151 -9.51 14.06 3.12
N VAL A 152 -8.36 14.33 2.48
CA VAL A 152 -7.22 13.44 2.52
C VAL A 152 -5.98 14.26 2.80
N ALA A 153 -5.18 13.80 3.78
CA ALA A 153 -3.93 14.45 4.15
C ALA A 153 -3.05 14.70 2.92
N GLY A 154 -2.49 15.90 2.84
CA GLY A 154 -1.61 16.33 1.72
C GLY A 154 -2.34 16.80 0.45
N THR A 155 -3.67 16.95 0.44
CA THR A 155 -4.39 17.55 -0.69
C THR A 155 -5.58 18.40 -0.24
N SER A 156 -5.84 19.50 -0.96
CA SER A 156 -7.05 20.31 -0.80
C SER A 156 -8.28 19.73 -1.50
N ALA A 157 -8.09 18.73 -2.38
CA ALA A 157 -9.18 18.13 -3.14
C ALA A 157 -9.92 17.07 -2.31
N LEU A 158 -11.22 17.28 -2.12
CA LEU A 158 -12.09 16.32 -1.45
C LEU A 158 -12.30 15.04 -2.28
N GLY A 159 -12.83 14.00 -1.66
CA GLY A 159 -13.18 12.75 -2.33
C GLY A 159 -14.40 12.09 -1.71
N VAL A 160 -14.88 11.05 -2.40
CA VAL A 160 -15.91 10.16 -1.88
C VAL A 160 -15.34 9.40 -0.68
N PRO A 161 -15.98 9.44 0.50
CA PRO A 161 -15.60 8.60 1.63
C PRO A 161 -15.64 7.12 1.24
N VAL A 162 -14.61 6.37 1.60
CA VAL A 162 -14.52 4.93 1.38
C VAL A 162 -13.94 4.29 2.64
N GLY A 163 -14.70 3.46 3.31
CA GLY A 163 -14.17 2.54 4.33
C GLY A 163 -13.43 1.41 3.61
N LEU A 164 -12.17 1.15 3.95
CA LEU A 164 -11.40 0.03 3.40
C LEU A 164 -11.05 -0.93 4.53
N THR A 165 -11.68 -2.10 4.54
CA THR A 165 -11.43 -3.13 5.54
C THR A 165 -10.59 -4.24 4.94
N PHE A 166 -9.48 -4.55 5.60
CA PHE A 166 -8.75 -5.78 5.35
C PHE A 166 -9.30 -6.86 6.28
N ILE A 167 -9.63 -8.02 5.71
CA ILE A 167 -10.17 -9.18 6.44
C ILE A 167 -9.22 -10.37 6.32
N ASP A 168 -9.46 -11.42 7.12
CA ASP A 168 -8.61 -12.62 7.19
C ASP A 168 -7.12 -12.29 7.41
N LEU A 169 -6.85 -11.43 8.40
CA LEU A 169 -5.51 -10.89 8.68
C LEU A 169 -4.58 -11.86 9.43
N GLY A 170 -4.86 -13.16 9.35
CA GLY A 170 -4.10 -14.20 10.04
C GLY A 170 -4.58 -14.39 11.47
N ALA A 171 -5.75 -15.01 11.63
CA ALA A 171 -6.26 -15.49 12.92
C ALA A 171 -5.28 -16.45 13.63
N ASP A 172 -4.34 -17.04 12.89
CA ASP A 172 -3.28 -17.89 13.42
C ASP A 172 -1.98 -17.09 13.62
N ARG A 173 -1.50 -17.06 14.87
CA ARG A 173 -0.23 -16.41 15.25
C ARG A 173 0.97 -16.93 14.44
N THR A 174 0.96 -18.19 14.01
CA THR A 174 2.04 -18.77 13.19
C THR A 174 2.10 -18.16 11.79
N ARG A 175 0.94 -17.78 11.24
CA ARG A 175 0.85 -17.08 9.95
C ARG A 175 1.20 -15.59 10.11
N LEU A 176 0.81 -14.98 11.23
CA LEU A 176 1.13 -13.58 11.52
C LEU A 176 2.63 -13.37 11.72
N LEU A 177 3.33 -14.26 12.45
CA LEU A 177 4.76 -14.17 12.76
C LEU A 177 5.56 -15.20 11.95
N PRO A 178 5.98 -14.88 10.71
CA PRO A 178 6.63 -15.85 9.82
C PRO A 178 7.97 -16.38 10.34
N THR A 179 8.63 -15.67 11.27
CA THR A 179 9.87 -16.12 11.93
C THR A 179 9.60 -17.01 13.14
N GLY A 180 8.36 -17.04 13.63
CA GLY A 180 7.98 -17.68 14.90
C GLY A 180 8.32 -16.86 16.14
N SER A 181 8.99 -15.71 16.00
CA SER A 181 9.42 -14.85 17.10
C SER A 181 8.53 -13.62 17.23
N VAL A 182 8.31 -13.16 18.47
CA VAL A 182 7.67 -11.87 18.76
C VAL A 182 8.61 -10.69 18.44
N GLU A 183 9.90 -10.89 18.67
CA GLU A 183 10.97 -9.96 18.38
C GLU A 183 12.15 -10.77 17.84
N ASP A 184 12.68 -10.36 16.70
CA ASP A 184 13.90 -10.87 16.11
C ASP A 184 15.01 -9.81 16.22
N THR A 185 16.26 -10.25 16.31
CA THR A 185 17.43 -9.38 16.29
C THR A 185 18.22 -9.63 15.00
N VAL A 186 18.43 -8.56 14.22
CA VAL A 186 19.27 -8.60 13.02
C VAL A 186 20.60 -7.95 13.32
N GLU A 187 21.71 -8.64 13.08
CA GLU A 187 23.06 -8.10 13.24
C GLU A 187 23.60 -7.60 11.89
N LEU A 188 23.96 -6.32 11.81
CA LEU A 188 24.63 -5.72 10.66
C LEU A 188 25.71 -4.75 11.13
N HIS A 189 26.86 -4.75 10.45
CA HIS A 189 27.97 -3.83 10.74
C HIS A 189 28.39 -3.78 12.23
N GLY A 190 28.27 -4.91 12.94
CA GLY A 190 28.60 -5.02 14.37
C GLY A 190 27.58 -4.38 15.34
N SER A 191 26.43 -3.94 14.83
CA SER A 191 25.30 -3.42 15.62
C SER A 191 24.11 -4.39 15.58
N GLN A 192 23.27 -4.34 16.59
CA GLN A 192 22.06 -5.16 16.70
C GLN A 192 20.82 -4.30 16.50
N TYR A 193 19.88 -4.81 15.70
CA TYR A 193 18.62 -4.12 15.38
C TYR A 193 17.46 -5.03 15.72
N ARG A 194 16.68 -4.66 16.74
CA ARG A 194 15.49 -5.38 17.17
C ARG A 194 14.30 -4.99 16.30
N GLY A 195 13.52 -5.98 15.90
CA GLY A 195 12.32 -5.76 15.12
C GLY A 195 11.27 -6.85 15.29
N THR A 196 10.04 -6.54 14.90
CA THR A 196 8.95 -7.52 14.80
C THR A 196 8.59 -7.68 13.33
N MET A 197 8.55 -8.93 12.88
CA MET A 197 8.33 -9.30 11.49
C MET A 197 6.92 -9.89 11.40
N VAL A 198 6.05 -9.27 10.60
CA VAL A 198 4.64 -9.66 10.51
C VAL A 198 4.18 -9.84 9.07
N VAL A 199 3.16 -10.67 8.87
CA VAL A 199 2.43 -10.79 7.59
C VAL A 199 0.96 -10.48 7.83
N ALA A 200 0.59 -9.20 7.66
CA ALA A 200 -0.80 -8.74 7.68
C ALA A 200 -0.95 -7.55 6.74
N GLY A 201 -1.85 -7.63 5.75
CA GLY A 201 -1.94 -6.67 4.65
C GLY A 201 -0.78 -6.77 3.65
N ALA A 202 0.46 -6.62 4.11
CA ALA A 202 1.69 -7.00 3.41
C ALA A 202 2.74 -7.51 4.41
N PRO A 203 3.70 -8.36 3.97
CA PRO A 203 4.85 -8.68 4.81
C PRO A 203 5.61 -7.41 5.21
N ALA A 204 5.91 -7.26 6.49
CA ALA A 204 6.60 -6.10 7.03
C ALA A 204 7.63 -6.46 8.09
N ALA A 205 8.73 -5.73 8.12
CA ALA A 205 9.74 -5.72 9.17
C ALA A 205 9.74 -4.35 9.83
N LEU A 206 9.36 -4.31 11.11
CA LEU A 206 9.20 -3.09 11.90
C LEU A 206 10.32 -3.06 12.94
N PHE A 207 11.23 -2.09 12.86
CA PHE A 207 12.40 -2.00 13.75
C PHE A 207 12.22 -0.94 14.83
N ASP A 208 12.82 -1.15 16.00
CA ASP A 208 12.89 -0.13 17.06
C ASP A 208 13.76 1.05 16.59
N ALA A 209 13.21 2.26 16.56
CA ALA A 209 13.93 3.45 16.11
C ALA A 209 15.17 3.75 16.96
N SER A 210 15.15 3.37 18.25
CA SER A 210 16.25 3.64 19.18
C SER A 210 17.53 2.87 18.82
N ASP A 211 17.40 1.67 18.25
CA ASP A 211 18.53 0.86 17.75
C ASP A 211 19.20 1.49 16.51
N LEU A 212 18.51 2.39 15.81
CA LEU A 212 19.02 3.18 14.68
C LEU A 212 19.49 4.58 15.09
N GLY A 213 19.44 4.89 16.40
CA GLY A 213 19.74 6.22 16.95
C GLY A 213 18.72 7.28 16.54
N MET A 214 17.47 6.89 16.32
CA MET A 214 16.38 7.76 15.86
C MET A 214 15.27 7.86 16.90
N THR A 215 14.56 9.00 16.90
CA THR A 215 13.34 9.20 17.71
C THR A 215 12.06 8.79 16.97
N GLY A 216 12.16 8.44 15.68
CA GLY A 216 11.01 8.19 14.79
C GLY A 216 10.27 9.45 14.34
N ALA A 217 10.33 10.54 15.10
CA ALA A 217 9.72 11.84 14.79
C ALA A 217 10.51 12.70 13.80
N GLY A 218 11.68 12.23 13.36
CA GLY A 218 12.51 12.89 12.36
C GLY A 218 11.81 13.17 11.03
N SER A 219 12.38 14.11 10.27
CA SER A 219 11.93 14.46 8.93
C SER A 219 12.22 13.32 7.93
N ASN A 220 11.57 13.34 6.76
CA ASN A 220 11.93 12.43 5.67
C ASN A 220 13.40 12.57 5.25
N THR A 221 13.99 13.76 5.38
CA THR A 221 15.42 13.99 5.14
C THR A 221 16.29 13.19 6.11
N GLU A 222 15.93 13.17 7.39
CA GLU A 222 16.65 12.40 8.40
C GLU A 222 16.52 10.88 8.15
N LEU A 223 15.32 10.41 7.79
CA LEU A 223 15.13 9.01 7.41
C LEU A 223 15.91 8.65 6.14
N MET A 224 16.07 9.59 5.19
CA MET A 224 16.85 9.38 3.97
C MET A 224 18.29 8.96 4.28
N GLU A 225 18.90 9.52 5.33
CA GLU A 225 20.25 9.15 5.77
C GLU A 225 20.35 7.70 6.27
N ARG A 226 19.23 7.08 6.66
CA ARG A 226 19.15 5.69 7.13
C ARG A 226 18.67 4.71 6.06
N VAL A 227 18.31 5.20 4.86
CA VAL A 227 17.83 4.33 3.77
C VAL A 227 18.81 3.20 3.42
N PRO A 228 20.13 3.42 3.29
CA PRO A 228 21.06 2.32 2.99
C PRO A 228 20.98 1.17 4.01
N LEU A 229 21.01 1.49 5.31
CA LEU A 229 20.88 0.51 6.39
C LEU A 229 19.51 -0.20 6.35
N LEU A 230 18.42 0.55 6.18
CA LEU A 230 17.07 -0.04 6.11
C LEU A 230 16.89 -0.96 4.90
N VAL A 231 17.59 -0.71 3.79
CA VAL A 231 17.60 -1.61 2.63
C VAL A 231 18.34 -2.91 2.94
N GLU A 232 19.46 -2.85 3.65
CA GLU A 232 20.18 -4.05 4.10
C GLU A 232 19.34 -4.86 5.11
N LEU A 233 18.72 -4.18 6.08
CA LEU A 233 17.78 -4.80 7.03
C LEU A 233 16.60 -5.45 6.31
N ARG A 234 16.06 -4.80 5.28
CA ARG A 234 14.99 -5.39 4.44
C ARG A 234 15.45 -6.70 3.80
N ARG A 235 16.67 -6.75 3.24
CA ARG A 235 17.19 -7.98 2.64
C ARG A 235 17.40 -9.07 3.67
N ALA A 236 17.99 -8.75 4.82
CA ALA A 236 18.19 -9.72 5.90
C ALA A 236 16.85 -10.30 6.39
N THR A 237 15.85 -9.44 6.61
CA THR A 237 14.52 -9.87 7.05
C THR A 237 13.73 -10.62 5.97
N ALA A 238 13.90 -10.27 4.70
CA ALA A 238 13.31 -11.05 3.61
C ALA A 238 13.77 -12.52 3.61
N LEU A 239 15.03 -12.77 3.98
CA LEU A 239 15.58 -14.12 4.13
C LEU A 239 15.03 -14.81 5.39
N LEU A 240 15.01 -14.10 6.53
CA LEU A 240 14.48 -14.63 7.80
C LEU A 240 13.00 -15.02 7.71
N MET A 241 12.21 -14.21 6.99
CA MET A 241 10.78 -14.45 6.79
C MET A 241 10.49 -15.50 5.70
N GLY A 242 11.51 -16.06 5.04
CA GLY A 242 11.34 -17.00 3.93
C GLY A 242 10.72 -16.41 2.66
N LEU A 243 10.69 -15.08 2.54
CA LEU A 243 10.13 -14.36 1.37
C LEU A 243 11.08 -14.35 0.16
N SER A 244 12.34 -14.67 0.40
CA SER A 244 13.37 -14.76 -0.63
C SER A 244 14.44 -15.77 -0.22
N ARG A 245 15.17 -16.28 -1.20
CA ARG A 245 16.35 -17.12 -1.00
C ARG A 245 17.63 -16.32 -1.25
N PRO A 246 18.79 -16.76 -0.71
CA PRO A 246 20.07 -16.08 -0.90
C PRO A 246 20.43 -15.84 -2.37
N GLU A 247 20.08 -16.78 -3.25
CA GLU A 247 20.34 -16.74 -4.69
C GLU A 247 19.36 -15.86 -5.49
N ASP A 248 18.21 -15.52 -4.91
CA ASP A 248 17.21 -14.72 -5.62
C ASP A 248 17.71 -13.28 -5.85
N ALA A 249 17.32 -12.71 -6.98
CA ALA A 249 17.58 -11.29 -7.26
C ALA A 249 16.97 -10.42 -6.16
N ILE A 250 17.72 -9.40 -5.72
CA ILE A 250 17.25 -8.49 -4.67
C ILE A 250 16.07 -7.69 -5.21
N THR A 251 14.92 -7.82 -4.54
CA THR A 251 13.76 -6.96 -4.78
C THR A 251 13.61 -5.97 -3.62
N HIS A 252 13.01 -4.82 -3.91
CA HIS A 252 12.82 -3.75 -2.92
C HIS A 252 11.35 -3.53 -2.56
N ALA A 253 10.49 -4.50 -2.91
CA ALA A 253 9.05 -4.41 -2.74
C ALA A 253 8.56 -5.05 -1.42
N VAL A 254 9.13 -6.19 -1.04
CA VAL A 254 8.75 -6.96 0.17
C VAL A 254 9.99 -7.50 0.90
N PRO A 255 9.97 -7.57 2.24
CA PRO A 255 8.96 -6.99 3.11
C PRO A 255 9.00 -5.45 3.07
N LYS A 256 7.91 -4.81 3.45
CA LYS A 256 7.92 -3.39 3.78
C LYS A 256 8.82 -3.19 5.01
N VAL A 257 9.64 -2.16 5.03
CA VAL A 257 10.59 -1.92 6.14
C VAL A 257 10.41 -0.52 6.68
N GLY A 258 10.50 -0.37 7.99
CA GLY A 258 10.42 0.92 8.65
C GLY A 258 10.77 0.85 10.12
N ILE A 259 10.66 1.99 10.76
CA ILE A 259 10.95 2.15 12.19
C ILE A 259 9.70 2.54 12.97
N ILE A 260 9.70 2.12 14.23
CA ILE A 260 8.66 2.30 15.24
C ILE A 260 9.27 3.04 16.43
N ALA A 261 8.56 4.03 16.94
CA ALA A 261 8.98 4.80 18.10
C ALA A 261 7.78 5.24 18.95
N PRO A 262 7.99 5.56 20.24
CA PRO A 262 6.93 6.13 21.08
C PRO A 262 6.48 7.50 20.57
N PRO A 263 5.25 7.94 20.91
CA PRO A 263 4.78 9.27 20.57
C PRO A 263 5.64 10.38 21.18
N VAL A 264 6.04 11.33 20.33
CA VAL A 264 6.67 12.59 20.70
C VAL A 264 6.13 13.72 19.83
N ASP A 265 6.26 14.97 20.26
CA ASP A 265 5.87 16.10 19.42
C ASP A 265 6.74 16.16 18.15
N TYR A 266 6.11 16.39 16.99
CA TYR A 266 6.82 16.59 15.72
C TYR A 266 6.10 17.57 14.80
N ARG A 267 6.81 18.07 13.78
CA ARG A 267 6.24 18.97 12.78
C ARG A 267 6.15 18.31 11.42
N LEU A 268 5.05 18.57 10.72
CA LEU A 268 4.87 18.22 9.31
C LEU A 268 5.70 19.15 8.43
N GLU A 269 5.85 18.80 7.15
CA GLU A 269 6.58 19.62 6.16
C GLU A 269 5.98 21.04 6.00
N ASP A 270 4.68 21.20 6.22
CA ASP A 270 3.98 22.50 6.19
C ASP A 270 4.08 23.29 7.51
N GLY A 271 4.80 22.76 8.50
CA GLY A 271 5.01 23.37 9.81
C GLY A 271 3.93 23.05 10.85
N THR A 272 2.85 22.35 10.48
CA THR A 272 1.81 21.91 11.42
C THR A 272 2.41 21.08 12.55
N LEU A 273 2.09 21.42 13.79
CA LEU A 273 2.51 20.66 14.97
C LEU A 273 1.57 19.47 15.16
N VAL A 274 2.13 18.27 15.29
CA VAL A 274 1.44 17.07 15.77
C VAL A 274 2.00 16.75 17.14
N THR A 275 1.15 16.78 18.15
CA THR A 275 1.52 16.54 19.54
C THR A 275 1.52 15.04 19.87
N ALA A 276 2.34 14.64 20.84
CA ALA A 276 2.45 13.26 21.28
C ALA A 276 1.10 12.63 21.70
N GLY A 277 0.16 13.43 22.21
CA GLY A 277 -1.17 12.95 22.62
C GLY A 277 -2.15 12.68 21.47
N GLU A 278 -1.84 13.12 20.26
CA GLU A 278 -2.72 12.94 19.08
C GLU A 278 -2.62 11.54 18.48
N TYR A 279 -1.60 10.76 18.83
CA TYR A 279 -1.35 9.45 18.25
C TYR A 279 -0.70 8.48 19.24
N ASP A 280 -0.71 7.19 18.91
CA ASP A 280 -0.33 6.10 19.82
C ASP A 280 1.03 5.49 19.49
N VAL A 281 1.44 5.54 18.21
CA VAL A 281 2.75 5.05 17.76
C VAL A 281 3.29 5.91 16.62
N CYS A 282 4.56 6.30 16.71
CA CYS A 282 5.25 6.95 15.62
C CYS A 282 5.77 5.90 14.62
N VAL A 283 5.49 6.10 13.34
CA VAL A 283 5.91 5.18 12.28
C VAL A 283 6.54 5.91 11.10
N ARG A 284 7.65 5.38 10.60
CA ARG A 284 8.31 5.85 9.37
C ARG A 284 8.64 4.64 8.50
N MET A 285 8.01 4.55 7.33
CA MET A 285 8.18 3.42 6.41
C MET A 285 8.96 3.84 5.17
N LEU A 286 9.71 2.90 4.59
CA LEU A 286 10.22 3.03 3.23
C LEU A 286 9.20 2.53 2.20
N SER A 287 9.19 3.20 1.05
CA SER A 287 8.53 2.75 -0.17
C SER A 287 9.60 2.62 -1.25
N MET A 288 9.83 1.40 -1.72
CA MET A 288 10.96 1.10 -2.61
C MET A 288 12.29 1.53 -1.96
N MET A 289 12.98 2.52 -2.52
CA MET A 289 14.29 3.00 -2.09
C MET A 289 14.23 4.41 -1.48
N ALA A 290 13.05 4.87 -1.03
CA ALA A 290 12.87 6.20 -0.46
C ALA A 290 11.91 6.17 0.74
N PRO A 291 11.98 7.16 1.66
CA PRO A 291 10.95 7.42 2.66
C PRO A 291 9.57 7.52 2.02
N HIS A 292 8.58 6.83 2.59
CA HIS A 292 7.20 7.04 2.19
C HIS A 292 6.74 8.41 2.74
N PRO A 293 6.09 9.28 1.94
CA PRO A 293 5.67 10.62 2.38
C PRO A 293 4.54 10.60 3.44
N SER A 294 4.17 9.43 3.94
CA SER A 294 3.08 9.14 4.87
C SER A 294 3.27 7.68 5.29
N ILE A 295 2.30 6.80 5.03
CA ILE A 295 2.41 5.35 5.16
C ILE A 295 1.58 4.64 4.07
N GLY A 296 2.07 3.50 3.57
CA GLY A 296 1.28 2.63 2.70
C GLY A 296 0.22 1.88 3.53
N LEU A 297 -1.02 1.76 3.03
CA LEU A 297 -2.11 1.21 3.85
C LEU A 297 -1.88 -0.24 4.28
N THR A 298 -1.25 -1.05 3.44
CA THR A 298 -0.85 -2.41 3.80
C THR A 298 0.19 -2.42 4.92
N SER A 299 1.07 -1.42 5.00
CA SER A 299 1.98 -1.23 6.14
C SER A 299 1.25 -0.75 7.40
N ALA A 300 0.22 0.10 7.26
CA ALA A 300 -0.60 0.50 8.40
C ALA A 300 -1.34 -0.70 9.03
N VAL A 301 -1.85 -1.61 8.19
CA VAL A 301 -2.42 -2.89 8.63
C VAL A 301 -1.37 -3.75 9.34
N ALA A 302 -0.16 -3.84 8.79
CA ALA A 302 0.94 -4.57 9.43
C ALA A 302 1.30 -4.00 10.82
N VAL A 303 1.33 -2.68 10.96
CA VAL A 303 1.55 -2.02 12.27
C VAL A 303 0.41 -2.31 13.24
N ALA A 304 -0.85 -2.24 12.77
CA ALA A 304 -2.01 -2.60 13.60
C ALA A 304 -1.95 -4.06 14.07
N ALA A 305 -1.56 -4.98 13.19
CA ALA A 305 -1.36 -6.38 13.56
C ALA A 305 -0.21 -6.56 14.54
N ALA A 306 0.93 -5.90 14.32
CA ALA A 306 2.05 -5.93 15.25
C ALA A 306 1.70 -5.35 16.63
N ALA A 307 0.75 -4.42 16.73
CA ALA A 307 0.23 -3.91 18.01
C ALA A 307 -0.52 -4.98 18.83
N THR A 308 -1.01 -6.04 18.19
CA THR A 308 -1.64 -7.19 18.89
C THR A 308 -0.62 -8.23 19.38
N VAL A 309 0.65 -8.07 18.97
CA VAL A 309 1.74 -8.99 19.32
C VAL A 309 2.40 -8.53 20.63
N ARG A 310 1.86 -9.02 21.75
CA ARG A 310 2.40 -8.73 23.10
C ARG A 310 3.92 -8.96 23.18
N GLY A 311 4.65 -7.93 23.63
CA GLY A 311 6.10 -7.91 23.77
C GLY A 311 6.86 -7.55 22.49
N GLY A 312 6.17 -7.38 21.36
CA GLY A 312 6.75 -6.92 20.10
C GLY A 312 7.03 -5.41 20.10
N VAL A 313 7.75 -4.92 19.09
CA VAL A 313 8.22 -3.52 19.07
C VAL A 313 7.09 -2.50 19.07
N VAL A 314 5.93 -2.80 18.47
CA VAL A 314 4.77 -1.90 18.44
C VAL A 314 4.03 -1.93 19.78
N ASP A 315 3.79 -3.10 20.33
CA ASP A 315 3.15 -3.27 21.65
C ASP A 315 3.94 -2.56 22.77
N ARG A 316 5.27 -2.51 22.69
CA ARG A 316 6.11 -1.81 23.69
C ARG A 316 5.98 -0.29 23.68
N VAL A 317 5.52 0.30 22.58
CA VAL A 317 5.43 1.77 22.44
C VAL A 317 4.01 2.29 22.55
N VAL A 318 3.01 1.42 22.35
CA VAL A 318 1.59 1.77 22.51
C VAL A 318 1.22 1.63 23.99
N ASP A 319 0.67 2.68 24.58
CA ASP A 319 0.21 2.66 25.98
C ASP A 319 -1.11 1.90 26.10
N GLY A 320 -1.06 0.69 26.67
CA GLY A 320 -2.24 -0.14 26.98
C GLY A 320 -2.62 -1.16 25.90
N ALA A 321 -3.63 -1.98 26.20
CA ALA A 321 -4.15 -2.95 25.23
C ALA A 321 -4.74 -2.18 24.03
N ALA A 322 -4.39 -2.58 22.80
CA ALA A 322 -4.91 -1.98 21.58
C ALA A 322 -6.42 -1.77 21.69
N THR A 323 -6.82 -0.48 21.71
CA THR A 323 -8.24 -0.11 21.71
C THR A 323 -8.86 -0.45 20.36
N SER A 324 -10.17 -0.22 20.19
CA SER A 324 -10.85 -0.37 18.90
C SER A 324 -10.24 0.50 17.78
N THR A 325 -9.40 1.48 18.12
CA THR A 325 -8.74 2.37 17.15
C THR A 325 -7.27 2.58 17.53
N LEU A 326 -6.36 2.41 16.58
CA LEU A 326 -4.94 2.72 16.71
C LEU A 326 -4.59 3.94 15.86
N ARG A 327 -3.91 4.94 16.43
CA ARG A 327 -3.52 6.18 15.76
C ARG A 327 -2.03 6.16 15.45
N LEU A 328 -1.70 6.19 14.16
CA LEU A 328 -0.34 6.13 13.64
C LEU A 328 0.16 7.54 13.31
N GLY A 329 1.22 8.01 13.98
CA GLY A 329 1.91 9.25 13.64
C GLY A 329 2.81 9.08 12.43
N THR A 330 2.46 9.70 11.30
CA THR A 330 3.16 9.58 10.00
C THR A 330 3.75 10.93 9.56
N PRO A 331 4.65 10.96 8.55
CA PRO A 331 5.13 12.21 7.96
C PRO A 331 4.04 13.16 7.42
N ALA A 332 2.83 12.65 7.16
CA ALA A 332 1.68 13.43 6.68
C ALA A 332 0.63 13.71 7.75
N GLY A 333 0.96 13.49 9.03
CA GLY A 333 0.03 13.63 10.16
C GLY A 333 -0.45 12.28 10.70
N VAL A 334 -1.55 12.30 11.42
CA VAL A 334 -2.09 11.13 12.12
C VAL A 334 -3.03 10.33 11.23
N LEU A 335 -2.82 9.03 11.21
CA LEU A 335 -3.71 8.06 10.60
C LEU A 335 -4.37 7.19 11.68
N ALA A 336 -5.68 7.31 11.86
CA ALA A 336 -6.46 6.34 12.62
C ALA A 336 -6.76 5.08 11.79
N VAL A 337 -6.61 3.91 12.41
CA VAL A 337 -7.05 2.61 11.89
C VAL A 337 -7.94 1.95 12.95
N ASP A 338 -9.10 1.47 12.54
CA ASP A 338 -9.98 0.72 13.43
C ASP A 338 -9.58 -0.75 13.39
N VAL A 339 -9.57 -1.39 14.56
CA VAL A 339 -9.02 -2.72 14.80
C VAL A 339 -10.09 -3.55 15.48
N ASP A 340 -10.48 -4.64 14.83
CA ASP A 340 -11.39 -5.63 15.41
C ASP A 340 -10.60 -6.84 15.86
N ILE A 341 -10.83 -7.24 17.11
CA ILE A 341 -10.15 -8.37 17.75
C ILE A 341 -11.22 -9.33 18.29
N ASP A 342 -11.05 -10.63 18.05
CA ASP A 342 -11.95 -11.65 18.57
C ASP A 342 -11.77 -11.90 20.09
N ALA A 343 -12.59 -12.79 20.65
CA ALA A 343 -12.54 -13.14 22.06
C ALA A 343 -11.23 -13.82 22.49
N ASP A 344 -10.50 -14.42 21.54
CA ASP A 344 -9.22 -15.10 21.76
C ASP A 344 -8.02 -14.14 21.61
N GLY A 345 -8.28 -12.87 21.26
CA GLY A 345 -7.26 -11.84 21.10
C GLY A 345 -6.62 -11.81 19.71
N ASN A 346 -7.23 -12.46 18.71
CA ASN A 346 -6.73 -12.46 17.34
C ASN A 346 -7.34 -11.30 16.54
N LEU A 347 -6.51 -10.67 15.71
CA LEU A 347 -6.95 -9.62 14.80
C LEU A 347 -7.85 -10.20 13.70
N THR A 348 -9.11 -9.76 13.65
CA THR A 348 -10.07 -10.21 12.63
C THR A 348 -10.11 -9.27 11.43
N SER A 349 -10.08 -7.96 11.68
CA SER A 349 -10.14 -6.94 10.65
C SER A 349 -9.42 -5.66 11.03
N VAL A 350 -8.95 -4.95 10.01
CA VAL A 350 -8.45 -3.58 10.14
C VAL A 350 -9.17 -2.71 9.12
N THR A 351 -9.87 -1.68 9.59
CA THR A 351 -10.61 -0.73 8.76
C THR A 351 -9.88 0.61 8.71
N LEU A 352 -9.71 1.13 7.49
CA LEU A 352 -9.13 2.45 7.25
C LEU A 352 -10.14 3.32 6.52
N HIS A 353 -10.43 4.49 7.09
CA HIS A 353 -11.30 5.48 6.46
C HIS A 353 -10.50 6.33 5.49
N ARG A 354 -10.87 6.27 4.22
CA ARG A 354 -10.16 6.94 3.13
C ARG A 354 -11.11 7.73 2.25
N ALA A 355 -10.54 8.36 1.24
CA ALA A 355 -11.33 8.94 0.17
C ALA A 355 -10.76 8.54 -1.19
N ALA A 356 -11.66 8.36 -2.14
CA ALA A 356 -11.32 8.16 -3.55
C ALA A 356 -11.99 9.22 -4.43
N ARG A 357 -11.37 9.49 -5.58
CA ARG A 357 -11.91 10.42 -6.57
C ARG A 357 -11.50 10.01 -7.97
N ARG A 358 -12.45 10.00 -8.90
CA ARG A 358 -12.15 9.93 -10.33
C ARG A 358 -11.58 11.26 -10.82
N ILE A 359 -10.39 11.22 -11.40
CA ILE A 359 -9.71 12.39 -11.96
C ILE A 359 -10.01 12.51 -13.44
N ALA A 360 -9.88 11.41 -14.19
CA ALA A 360 -10.09 11.38 -15.63
C ALA A 360 -10.49 9.99 -16.10
N THR A 361 -11.18 9.92 -17.25
CA THR A 361 -11.22 8.73 -18.10
C THR A 361 -10.56 9.13 -19.41
N ALA A 362 -9.61 8.32 -19.87
CA ALA A 362 -8.78 8.66 -21.01
C ALA A 362 -8.56 7.47 -21.92
N GLU A 363 -8.26 7.79 -23.18
CA GLU A 363 -7.71 6.88 -24.16
C GLU A 363 -6.19 7.11 -24.23
N LEU A 364 -5.41 6.08 -23.93
CA LEU A 364 -3.95 6.15 -23.93
C LEU A 364 -3.42 5.57 -25.24
N PHE A 365 -2.57 6.33 -25.92
CA PHE A 365 -1.92 5.86 -27.13
C PHE A 365 -0.57 5.22 -26.76
N VAL A 366 -0.52 3.89 -26.81
CA VAL A 366 0.61 3.10 -26.33
C VAL A 366 1.42 2.60 -27.52
N SER A 367 2.73 2.77 -27.46
CA SER A 367 3.64 2.24 -28.47
C SER A 367 3.71 0.72 -28.34
N ALA A 368 3.61 0.02 -29.47
CA ALA A 368 3.99 -1.39 -29.47
C ALA A 368 5.50 -1.45 -29.19
N ALA A 369 5.93 -2.46 -28.42
CA ALA A 369 7.35 -2.65 -28.15
C ALA A 369 8.11 -2.53 -29.47
N ALA A 370 9.05 -1.57 -29.54
CA ALA A 370 9.90 -1.46 -30.71
C ALA A 370 10.62 -2.81 -30.83
N THR A 371 10.38 -3.56 -31.90
CA THR A 371 11.29 -4.63 -32.31
C THR A 371 12.65 -3.97 -32.32
N ALA A 372 13.51 -4.33 -31.37
CA ALA A 372 14.77 -3.64 -31.15
C ALA A 372 15.46 -3.48 -32.50
N LEU A 373 15.48 -2.25 -33.03
CA LEU A 373 16.34 -1.92 -34.14
C LEU A 373 17.73 -2.09 -33.56
N SER A 374 18.36 -3.22 -33.88
CA SER A 374 19.77 -3.46 -33.66
C SER A 374 20.51 -2.38 -34.46
N ILE A 375 20.76 -1.25 -33.81
CA ILE A 375 21.69 -0.26 -34.32
C ILE A 375 23.05 -0.84 -33.94
N GLY A 376 23.65 -1.54 -34.91
CA GLY A 376 25.01 -2.09 -34.81
C GLY A 376 26.09 -1.02 -34.89
#